data_AF-A0A514WV80-F1
#
_entry.id   AF-A0A514WV80-F1
#
_cell.length_a   1.000
_cell.length_b   1.000
_cell.length_c   1.000
_cell.angle_alpha   90.00
_cell.angle_beta   90.00
_cell.angle_gamma   90.00
#
_symmetry.space_group_name_H-M   'P 1'
#
loop_
_entity.id
_entity.type
_entity.pdbx_description
1 polymer ?
#
loop_
_entity_poly.entity_id
_entity_poly.type
_entity_poly.pdbx_seq_one_letter_code
_entity_poly.pdbx_strand_id
1 'polypeptide(L)'
;MTYAGSYKKISALVFTALLMSAPFAHAEGPQCSSVFYTSTESLNDLMTKRYPSLDKLLQDPNAFYETYRQRFHAQKELTPDHPYRFDFSEMGMPLVRDIDKYLEVKIDSVTKELAEFKEKRASRMKLSRIVRTKFDNAKEKNLETYVEYLKDLRGESQEIMNDGHVSYERVVEFSYFYNRAAGRFDTNKYPMKDRFLLLTDRLLEGYKPLPIAEEYRMYKNRDFGVFQMKSVYKGYRDAEKIFAKDFKATDELKQLWIPTNAALGNSVLMRLMNTKIHLVGVTDAPIWADGYNRPAGDFWMHDVRHESFKYYEAQNYIEKNQLSDAQFDRMKSKMDDWLVELNSEIAKIEDVNLKKAVSLTIFNFHHDAGFPLIPTMFLTKKNTTKNLYTMYVVSGHGTYFENPWKNLDRADAWLKDFWGKRVEQENEALDLARSHNP
;
A
#
# COMPACT_ATOMS: atom_id res chain seq x y z
N MET A 1 -18.36 -18.11 -0.54
CA MET A 1 -19.16 -17.62 -1.68
C MET A 1 -18.26 -16.81 -2.61
N THR A 2 -18.45 -16.95 -3.91
CA THR A 2 -17.38 -17.10 -4.92
C THR A 2 -16.89 -15.81 -5.61
N TYR A 3 -15.57 -15.56 -5.55
CA TYR A 3 -14.77 -14.53 -6.25
C TYR A 3 -14.67 -14.69 -7.79
N ALA A 4 -15.39 -15.63 -8.40
CA ALA A 4 -15.11 -16.10 -9.78
C ALA A 4 -15.95 -15.45 -10.90
N GLY A 5 -17.09 -14.81 -10.58
CA GLY A 5 -18.03 -14.32 -11.59
C GLY A 5 -17.62 -12.99 -12.26
N SER A 6 -16.87 -12.14 -11.56
CA SER A 6 -16.60 -10.75 -11.94
C SER A 6 -15.38 -10.57 -12.83
N TYR A 7 -14.33 -11.39 -12.67
CA TYR A 7 -13.18 -11.36 -13.58
C TYR A 7 -13.55 -11.76 -15.01
N LYS A 8 -14.59 -12.57 -15.24
CA LYS A 8 -15.06 -12.88 -16.61
C LYS A 8 -15.67 -11.66 -17.32
N LYS A 9 -16.33 -10.75 -16.60
CA LYS A 9 -16.92 -9.54 -17.19
C LYS A 9 -15.88 -8.43 -17.41
N ILE A 10 -14.92 -8.31 -16.49
CA ILE A 10 -13.83 -7.33 -16.61
C ILE A 10 -12.77 -7.81 -17.62
N SER A 11 -12.47 -9.12 -17.68
CA SER A 11 -11.57 -9.65 -18.70
C SER A 11 -12.13 -9.44 -20.10
N ALA A 12 -13.45 -9.51 -20.30
CA ALA A 12 -14.08 -9.20 -21.59
C ALA A 12 -13.97 -7.71 -21.97
N LEU A 13 -14.07 -6.80 -20.98
CA LEU A 13 -13.89 -5.37 -21.21
C LEU A 13 -12.43 -5.01 -21.54
N VAL A 14 -11.47 -5.67 -20.87
CA VAL A 14 -10.03 -5.52 -21.10
C VAL A 14 -9.60 -6.17 -22.42
N PHE A 15 -10.16 -7.33 -22.80
CA PHE A 15 -9.84 -8.03 -24.04
C PHE A 15 -10.21 -7.22 -25.30
N THR A 16 -11.26 -6.41 -25.23
CA THR A 16 -11.73 -5.61 -26.38
C THR A 16 -10.82 -4.41 -26.67
N ALA A 17 -10.01 -3.97 -25.69
CA ALA A 17 -9.14 -2.80 -25.81
C ALA A 17 -7.71 -3.11 -26.33
N LEU A 18 -7.36 -4.39 -26.56
CA LEU A 18 -5.98 -4.87 -26.58
C LEU A 18 -5.45 -5.36 -27.94
N LEU A 19 -5.97 -4.83 -29.05
CA LEU A 19 -5.49 -5.21 -30.39
C LEU A 19 -4.39 -4.32 -30.98
N MET A 20 -3.87 -3.31 -30.27
CA MET A 20 -2.77 -2.48 -30.79
C MET A 20 -1.82 -1.95 -29.69
N SER A 21 -0.68 -2.61 -29.46
CA SER A 21 0.55 -1.93 -29.04
C SER A 21 1.77 -2.85 -29.03
N ALA A 22 2.88 -2.34 -29.56
CA ALA A 22 4.21 -2.92 -29.56
C ALA A 22 4.87 -2.89 -28.15
N PRO A 23 5.88 -3.74 -27.88
CA PRO A 23 6.57 -3.77 -26.59
C PRO A 23 7.45 -2.52 -26.41
N PHE A 24 7.28 -1.82 -25.29
CA PHE A 24 8.21 -0.79 -24.82
C PHE A 24 8.96 -1.34 -23.61
N ALA A 25 10.29 -1.26 -23.65
CA ALA A 25 11.14 -1.54 -22.50
C ALA A 25 11.12 -0.31 -21.58
N HIS A 26 10.68 -0.50 -20.34
CA HIS A 26 10.79 0.50 -19.28
C HIS A 26 11.78 0.01 -18.23
N ALA A 27 12.55 0.94 -17.66
CA ALA A 27 13.49 0.66 -16.60
C ALA A 27 12.74 0.06 -15.41
N GLU A 28 13.07 -1.19 -15.10
CA GLU A 28 12.58 -1.87 -13.91
C GLU A 28 13.12 -1.08 -12.70
N GLY A 29 12.23 -0.52 -11.88
CA GLY A 29 12.59 -0.21 -10.50
C GLY A 29 13.15 -1.48 -9.87
N PRO A 30 14.11 -1.41 -8.92
CA PRO A 30 14.85 -2.58 -8.45
C PRO A 30 13.86 -3.66 -8.04
N GLN A 31 13.67 -4.64 -8.92
CA GLN A 31 12.90 -5.82 -8.61
C GLN A 31 13.60 -6.37 -7.38
N CYS A 32 12.87 -6.53 -6.28
CA CYS A 32 13.34 -7.36 -5.17
C CYS A 32 13.35 -8.81 -5.66
N SER A 33 14.24 -9.10 -6.60
CA SER A 33 14.71 -10.41 -6.90
C SER A 33 15.45 -10.86 -5.65
N SER A 34 14.92 -11.94 -5.07
CA SER A 34 15.61 -12.84 -4.16
C SER A 34 16.36 -12.19 -3.00
N VAL A 35 15.73 -12.15 -1.83
CA VAL A 35 16.50 -12.67 -0.70
C VAL A 35 15.60 -13.48 0.23
N PHE A 36 15.83 -14.79 0.17
CA PHE A 36 15.20 -15.84 0.95
C PHE A 36 16.19 -16.20 2.06
N TYR A 37 15.81 -16.08 3.33
CA TYR A 37 16.74 -16.15 4.47
C TYR A 37 16.48 -17.32 5.42
N THR A 38 17.51 -17.70 6.18
CA THR A 38 17.59 -18.90 7.02
C THR A 38 17.30 -18.66 8.51
N SER A 39 17.15 -17.42 8.97
CA SER A 39 16.67 -17.09 10.32
C SER A 39 16.02 -15.70 10.37
N THR A 40 15.17 -15.47 11.36
CA THR A 40 14.53 -14.18 11.63
C THR A 40 15.56 -13.11 11.98
N GLU A 41 16.53 -13.38 12.86
CA GLU A 41 17.60 -12.41 13.24
C GLU A 41 18.44 -11.93 12.04
N SER A 42 18.86 -12.84 11.15
CA SER A 42 19.64 -12.47 9.95
C SER A 42 18.83 -11.62 8.97
N LEU A 43 17.51 -11.83 8.90
CA LEU A 43 16.61 -10.97 8.16
C LEU A 43 16.55 -9.59 8.84
N ASN A 44 16.42 -9.50 10.17
CA ASN A 44 16.34 -8.23 10.91
C ASN A 44 17.54 -7.33 10.63
N ASP A 45 18.76 -7.86 10.75
CA ASP A 45 19.99 -7.09 10.56
C ASP A 45 20.15 -6.56 9.14
N LEU A 46 19.69 -7.31 8.14
CA LEU A 46 19.78 -6.86 6.76
C LEU A 46 18.68 -5.84 6.44
N MET A 47 17.46 -6.06 6.92
CA MET A 47 16.35 -5.13 6.67
C MET A 47 16.57 -3.79 7.38
N THR A 48 17.14 -3.79 8.58
CA THR A 48 17.52 -2.57 9.31
C THR A 48 18.64 -1.80 8.61
N LYS A 49 19.64 -2.49 8.07
CA LYS A 49 20.68 -1.88 7.22
C LYS A 49 20.10 -1.28 5.93
N ARG A 50 19.12 -1.96 5.32
CA ARG A 50 18.48 -1.52 4.08
C ARG A 50 17.49 -0.37 4.30
N TYR A 51 16.83 -0.34 5.45
CA TYR A 51 15.82 0.64 5.81
C TYR A 51 16.11 1.27 7.18
N PRO A 52 17.15 2.12 7.30
CA PRO A 52 17.55 2.69 8.59
C PRO A 52 16.46 3.52 9.26
N SER A 53 15.57 4.15 8.49
CA SER A 53 14.42 4.91 9.02
C SER A 53 13.34 4.05 9.68
N LEU A 54 13.39 2.73 9.47
CA LEU A 54 12.46 1.75 10.03
C LEU A 54 13.18 0.77 10.96
N ASP A 55 14.41 1.07 11.40
CA ASP A 55 15.26 0.11 12.11
C ASP A 55 14.58 -0.47 13.36
N LYS A 56 14.04 0.37 14.24
CA LYS A 56 13.38 -0.05 15.49
C LYS A 56 12.13 -0.88 15.22
N LEU A 57 11.34 -0.49 14.22
CA LEU A 57 10.18 -1.25 13.76
C LEU A 57 10.61 -2.63 13.25
N LEU A 58 11.69 -2.70 12.47
CA LEU A 58 12.17 -3.94 11.86
C LEU A 58 13.03 -4.79 12.79
N GLN A 59 13.50 -4.28 13.92
CA GLN A 59 14.19 -5.11 14.92
C GLN A 59 13.16 -5.94 15.69
N ASP A 60 12.19 -5.27 16.30
CA ASP A 60 11.12 -5.91 17.08
C ASP A 60 9.77 -5.19 16.85
N PRO A 61 8.97 -5.65 15.88
CA PRO A 61 7.67 -5.05 15.59
C PRO A 61 6.70 -5.09 16.78
N ASN A 62 6.77 -6.11 17.64
CA ASN A 62 5.85 -6.24 18.77
C ASN A 62 6.23 -5.24 19.88
N ALA A 63 7.51 -5.14 20.24
CA ALA A 63 7.97 -4.14 21.21
C ALA A 63 7.77 -2.71 20.70
N PHE A 64 7.95 -2.49 19.38
CA PHE A 64 7.65 -1.22 18.74
C PHE A 64 6.17 -0.87 18.89
N TYR A 65 5.25 -1.78 18.56
CA TYR A 65 3.82 -1.55 18.72
C TYR A 65 3.44 -1.26 20.18
N GLU A 66 3.97 -2.04 21.12
CA GLU A 66 3.69 -1.90 22.55
C GLU A 66 4.12 -0.54 23.08
N THR A 67 5.27 -0.02 22.60
CA THR A 67 5.72 1.33 22.94
C THR A 67 4.68 2.39 22.55
N TYR A 68 4.13 2.31 21.34
CA TYR A 68 3.10 3.25 20.89
C TYR A 68 1.74 3.03 21.56
N ARG A 69 1.42 1.79 21.93
CA ARG A 69 0.23 1.50 22.74
C ARG A 69 0.32 2.17 24.11
N GLN A 70 1.47 2.12 24.76
CA GLN A 70 1.70 2.82 26.03
C GLN A 70 1.60 4.33 25.88
N ARG A 71 2.21 4.91 24.81
CA ARG A 71 2.08 6.34 24.50
C ARG A 71 0.62 6.75 24.25
N PHE A 72 -0.16 5.92 23.54
CA PHE A 72 -1.60 6.13 23.34
C PHE A 72 -2.35 6.15 24.67
N HIS A 73 -2.11 5.18 25.56
CA HIS A 73 -2.78 5.15 26.86
C HIS A 73 -2.41 6.35 27.73
N ALA A 74 -1.13 6.74 27.78
CA ALA A 74 -0.69 7.94 28.49
C ALA A 74 -1.36 9.21 27.91
N GLN A 75 -1.43 9.33 26.58
CA GLN A 75 -2.11 10.48 25.95
C GLN A 75 -3.61 10.48 26.23
N LYS A 76 -4.26 9.31 26.27
CA LYS A 76 -5.67 9.17 26.58
C LYS A 76 -6.00 9.64 28.00
N GLU A 77 -5.10 9.41 28.96
CA GLU A 77 -5.26 9.92 30.34
C GLU A 77 -5.19 11.45 30.40
N LEU A 78 -4.39 12.07 29.53
CA LEU A 78 -4.24 13.53 29.44
C LEU A 78 -5.37 14.20 28.65
N THR A 79 -5.72 13.63 27.49
CA THR A 79 -6.74 14.14 26.56
C THR A 79 -7.60 12.98 26.04
N PRO A 80 -8.66 12.57 26.77
CA PRO A 80 -9.47 11.39 26.42
C PRO A 80 -10.11 11.45 25.02
N ASP A 81 -10.44 12.65 24.54
CA ASP A 81 -11.06 12.86 23.22
C ASP A 81 -10.03 12.87 22.07
N HIS A 82 -8.74 12.92 22.38
CA HIS A 82 -7.65 13.00 21.42
C HIS A 82 -6.48 12.04 21.75
N PRO A 83 -6.74 10.73 21.91
CA PRO A 83 -5.71 9.79 22.35
C PRO A 83 -4.62 9.57 21.30
N TYR A 84 -4.87 9.88 20.02
CA TYR A 84 -3.91 9.77 18.92
C TYR A 84 -2.94 10.95 18.81
N ARG A 85 -2.98 11.92 19.73
CA ARG A 85 -2.04 13.06 19.75
C ARG A 85 -0.71 12.76 20.42
N PHE A 86 -0.44 11.48 20.73
CA PHE A 86 0.82 11.07 21.33
C PHE A 86 2.02 11.39 20.43
N ASP A 87 3.17 11.60 21.06
CA ASP A 87 4.42 11.91 20.37
C ASP A 87 4.84 10.80 19.41
N PHE A 88 5.03 11.20 18.15
CA PHE A 88 5.45 10.35 17.04
C PHE A 88 6.69 10.91 16.34
N SER A 89 7.40 11.86 16.97
CA SER A 89 8.49 12.62 16.35
C SER A 89 9.63 11.74 15.83
N GLU A 90 9.90 10.66 16.54
CA GLU A 90 10.90 9.65 16.18
C GLU A 90 10.73 9.10 14.76
N MET A 91 9.50 8.81 14.36
CA MET A 91 9.17 8.28 13.03
C MET A 91 8.71 9.37 12.07
N GLY A 92 8.00 10.38 12.58
CA GLY A 92 7.38 11.43 11.79
C GLY A 92 8.35 12.48 11.27
N MET A 93 9.31 12.92 12.09
CA MET A 93 10.21 14.02 11.72
C MET A 93 11.11 13.68 10.52
N PRO A 94 11.71 12.47 10.41
CA PRO A 94 12.45 12.09 9.20
C PRO A 94 11.59 12.21 7.93
N LEU A 95 10.36 11.67 7.97
CA LEU A 95 9.44 11.74 6.84
C LEU A 95 9.06 13.18 6.47
N VAL A 96 8.74 14.02 7.46
CA VAL A 96 8.37 15.42 7.25
C VAL A 96 9.51 16.20 6.58
N ARG A 97 10.76 15.96 7.00
CA ARG A 97 11.94 16.57 6.37
C ARG A 97 12.12 16.16 4.92
N ASP A 98 11.86 14.90 4.60
CA ASP A 98 11.96 14.41 3.23
C ASP A 98 10.84 15.01 2.36
N ILE A 99 9.60 15.03 2.88
CA ILE A 99 8.47 15.69 2.22
C ILE A 99 8.76 17.18 1.95
N ASP A 100 9.33 17.92 2.90
CA ASP A 100 9.67 19.34 2.71
C ASP A 100 10.60 19.57 1.51
N LYS A 101 11.66 18.76 1.38
CA LYS A 101 12.58 18.81 0.25
C LYS A 101 11.87 18.51 -1.07
N TYR A 102 10.99 17.53 -1.09
CA TYR A 102 10.20 17.22 -2.30
C TYR A 102 9.25 18.36 -2.66
N LEU A 103 8.60 18.96 -1.66
CA LEU A 103 7.70 20.09 -1.87
C LEU A 103 8.43 21.29 -2.44
N GLU A 104 9.64 21.60 -1.97
CA GLU A 104 10.48 22.65 -2.56
C GLU A 104 10.68 22.47 -4.07
N VAL A 105 11.17 21.30 -4.47
CA VAL A 105 11.41 20.98 -5.89
C VAL A 105 10.12 21.03 -6.70
N LYS A 106 9.01 20.52 -6.14
CA LYS A 106 7.71 20.49 -6.83
C LYS A 106 7.13 21.89 -6.99
N ILE A 107 7.22 22.75 -5.98
CA ILE A 107 6.76 24.15 -6.04
C ILE A 107 7.46 24.90 -7.16
N ASP A 108 8.79 24.76 -7.26
CA ASP A 108 9.56 25.42 -8.31
C ASP A 108 9.16 24.91 -9.70
N SER A 109 9.01 23.59 -9.85
CA SER A 109 8.59 22.96 -11.10
C SER A 109 7.22 23.44 -11.56
N VAL A 110 6.22 23.47 -10.67
CA VAL A 110 4.84 23.88 -10.99
C VAL A 110 4.75 25.39 -11.21
N THR A 111 5.51 26.18 -10.46
CA THR A 111 5.57 27.65 -10.66
C THR A 111 6.13 27.99 -12.03
N LYS A 112 7.16 27.26 -12.48
CA LYS A 112 7.68 27.38 -13.85
C LYS A 112 6.64 26.96 -14.89
N GLU A 113 5.93 25.84 -14.70
CA GLU A 113 4.85 25.42 -15.60
C GLU A 113 3.76 26.50 -15.71
N LEU A 114 3.37 27.10 -14.59
CA LEU A 114 2.40 28.20 -14.56
C LEU A 114 2.88 29.42 -15.33
N ALA A 115 4.13 29.85 -15.14
CA ALA A 115 4.72 30.97 -15.87
C ALA A 115 4.75 30.72 -17.38
N GLU A 116 5.25 29.55 -17.81
CA GLU A 116 5.26 29.15 -19.22
C GLU A 116 3.85 29.08 -19.81
N PHE A 117 2.87 28.61 -19.03
CA PHE A 117 1.48 28.56 -19.46
C PHE A 117 0.91 29.96 -19.70
N LYS A 118 1.17 30.92 -18.79
CA LYS A 118 0.75 32.32 -18.93
C LYS A 118 1.37 32.98 -20.15
N GLU A 119 2.66 32.75 -20.42
CA GLU A 119 3.36 33.27 -21.60
C GLU A 119 2.81 32.68 -22.93
N LYS A 120 2.65 31.35 -22.98
CA LYS A 120 2.06 30.64 -24.15
C LYS A 120 0.63 31.11 -24.41
N ARG A 121 -0.14 31.41 -23.36
CA ARG A 121 -1.49 31.94 -23.47
C ARG A 121 -1.48 33.38 -24.02
N ALA A 122 -0.61 34.25 -23.49
CA ALA A 122 -0.48 35.63 -23.94
C ALA A 122 -0.11 35.73 -25.43
N SER A 123 0.79 34.86 -25.92
CA SER A 123 1.19 34.80 -27.33
C SER A 123 0.11 34.22 -28.27
N ARG A 124 -0.79 33.36 -27.77
CA ARG A 124 -1.85 32.70 -28.56
C ARG A 124 -3.15 33.50 -28.71
N MET A 125 -3.35 34.58 -27.95
CA MET A 125 -4.57 35.41 -27.98
C MET A 125 -4.87 36.09 -29.33
N LYS A 126 -4.05 35.88 -30.37
CA LYS A 126 -4.26 36.40 -31.73
C LYS A 126 -5.15 35.53 -32.65
N LEU A 127 -5.48 34.26 -32.35
CA LEU A 127 -6.09 33.37 -33.37
C LEU A 127 -7.39 32.57 -33.04
N SER A 128 -7.89 32.45 -31.80
CA SER A 128 -9.23 31.86 -31.56
C SER A 128 -9.81 32.20 -30.18
N ARG A 129 -11.00 32.83 -30.11
CA ARG A 129 -11.32 33.76 -29.00
C ARG A 129 -12.39 33.35 -27.98
N ILE A 130 -13.19 32.30 -28.16
CA ILE A 130 -14.38 32.09 -27.29
C ILE A 130 -14.40 30.76 -26.52
N VAL A 131 -14.20 29.61 -27.16
CA VAL A 131 -14.22 28.31 -26.44
C VAL A 131 -12.91 28.05 -25.70
N ARG A 132 -11.77 28.49 -26.26
CA ARG A 132 -10.42 28.25 -25.71
C ARG A 132 -10.17 29.00 -24.39
N THR A 133 -10.73 30.19 -24.26
CA THR A 133 -10.53 31.11 -23.12
C THR A 133 -11.04 30.52 -21.81
N LYS A 134 -12.15 29.77 -21.83
CA LYS A 134 -12.69 29.11 -20.63
C LYS A 134 -11.81 27.96 -20.14
N PHE A 135 -11.30 27.13 -21.06
CA PHE A 135 -10.38 26.03 -20.71
C PHE A 135 -9.04 26.57 -20.22
N ASP A 136 -8.50 27.60 -20.87
CA ASP A 136 -7.24 28.20 -20.48
C ASP A 136 -7.35 28.88 -19.10
N ASN A 137 -8.45 29.60 -18.83
CA ASN A 137 -8.74 30.15 -17.50
C ASN A 137 -8.83 29.07 -16.42
N ALA A 138 -9.50 27.96 -16.70
CA ALA A 138 -9.64 26.87 -15.74
C ALA A 138 -8.30 26.19 -15.46
N LYS A 139 -7.46 25.99 -16.48
CA LYS A 139 -6.12 25.42 -16.30
C LYS A 139 -5.20 26.35 -15.51
N GLU A 140 -5.21 27.65 -15.81
CA GLU A 140 -4.43 28.66 -15.06
C GLU A 140 -4.81 28.64 -13.59
N LYS A 141 -6.11 28.77 -13.29
CA LYS A 141 -6.62 28.75 -11.92
C LYS A 141 -6.26 27.46 -11.19
N ASN A 142 -6.34 26.31 -11.86
CA ASN A 142 -5.95 25.03 -11.25
C ASN A 142 -4.46 24.99 -10.90
N LEU A 143 -3.58 25.53 -11.75
CA LEU A 143 -2.15 25.61 -11.47
C LEU A 143 -1.86 26.60 -10.33
N GLU A 144 -2.53 27.75 -10.29
CA GLU A 144 -2.41 28.73 -9.20
C GLU A 144 -2.82 28.11 -7.85
N THR A 145 -4.01 27.50 -7.79
CA THR A 145 -4.50 26.80 -6.59
C THR A 145 -3.56 25.65 -6.20
N TYR A 146 -2.94 24.96 -7.17
CA TYR A 146 -1.98 23.91 -6.85
C TYR A 146 -0.70 24.46 -6.20
N VAL A 147 -0.15 25.56 -6.73
CA VAL A 147 1.03 26.21 -6.14
C VAL A 147 0.72 26.68 -4.72
N GLU A 148 -0.45 27.27 -4.49
CA GLU A 148 -0.89 27.67 -3.14
C GLU A 148 -0.98 26.46 -2.20
N TYR A 149 -1.61 25.38 -2.63
CA TYR A 149 -1.73 24.17 -1.82
C TYR A 149 -0.37 23.58 -1.46
N LEU A 150 0.57 23.49 -2.42
CA LEU A 150 1.91 22.99 -2.16
C LEU A 150 2.69 23.90 -1.21
N LYS A 151 2.54 25.23 -1.32
CA LYS A 151 3.16 26.19 -0.42
C LYS A 151 2.63 26.08 1.00
N ASP A 152 1.32 25.91 1.18
CA ASP A 152 0.71 25.69 2.48
C ASP A 152 1.19 24.38 3.12
N LEU A 153 1.25 23.28 2.34
CA LEU A 153 1.83 22.02 2.81
C LEU A 153 3.29 22.18 3.25
N ARG A 154 4.08 22.96 2.50
CA ARG A 154 5.47 23.25 2.86
C ARG A 154 5.58 24.12 4.11
N GLY A 155 4.69 25.10 4.26
CA GLY A 155 4.59 25.91 5.47
C GLY A 155 4.32 25.04 6.70
N GLU A 156 3.42 24.06 6.57
CA GLU A 156 3.13 23.10 7.63
C GLU A 156 4.32 22.16 7.94
N SER A 157 5.06 21.68 6.93
CA SER A 157 6.28 20.90 7.21
C SER A 157 7.33 21.73 7.94
N GLN A 158 7.49 23.00 7.58
CA GLN A 158 8.42 23.92 8.25
C GLN A 158 7.99 24.24 9.68
N GLU A 159 6.69 24.43 9.93
CA GLU A 159 6.13 24.59 11.27
C GLU A 159 6.45 23.38 12.15
N ILE A 160 6.14 22.17 11.67
CA ILE A 160 6.45 20.92 12.37
C ILE A 160 7.97 20.80 12.65
N MET A 161 8.81 21.12 11.67
CA MET A 161 10.26 21.06 11.83
C MET A 161 10.79 22.06 12.86
N ASN A 162 10.22 23.26 12.92
CA ASN A 162 10.61 24.31 13.86
C ASN A 162 10.17 23.98 15.29
N ASP A 163 8.97 23.40 15.45
CA ASP A 163 8.47 22.95 16.75
C ASP A 163 9.29 21.78 17.31
N GLY A 164 9.94 21.00 16.43
CA GLY A 164 10.79 19.88 16.80
C GLY A 164 10.02 18.65 17.32
N HIS A 165 8.69 18.71 17.31
CA HIS A 165 7.79 17.67 17.77
C HIS A 165 6.60 17.51 16.80
N VAL A 166 6.12 16.27 16.62
CA VAL A 166 4.90 16.00 15.85
C VAL A 166 4.11 14.83 16.43
N SER A 167 2.80 15.00 16.52
CA SER A 167 1.88 13.93 16.96
C SER A 167 1.59 12.91 15.86
N TYR A 168 1.25 11.69 16.26
CA TYR A 168 0.86 10.62 15.35
C TYR A 168 -0.28 11.00 14.38
N GLU A 169 -1.40 11.51 14.93
CA GLU A 169 -2.56 11.97 14.15
C GLU A 169 -2.13 12.95 13.05
N ARG A 170 -1.30 13.92 13.40
CA ARG A 170 -0.82 14.96 12.48
C ARG A 170 0.06 14.40 11.37
N VAL A 171 0.94 13.44 11.64
CA VAL A 171 1.81 12.84 10.61
C VAL A 171 0.98 12.05 9.59
N VAL A 172 0.01 11.26 10.06
CA VAL A 172 -0.86 10.48 9.16
C VAL A 172 -1.68 11.40 8.27
N GLU A 173 -2.28 12.43 8.85
CA GLU A 173 -3.07 13.42 8.11
C GLU A 173 -2.22 14.19 7.09
N PHE A 174 -1.07 14.71 7.51
CA PHE A 174 -0.14 15.44 6.65
C PHE A 174 0.30 14.57 5.47
N SER A 175 0.66 13.31 5.72
CA SER A 175 1.07 12.36 4.69
C SER A 175 -0.05 12.07 3.69
N TYR A 176 -1.28 11.95 4.15
CA TYR A 176 -2.44 11.78 3.27
C TYR A 176 -2.61 12.97 2.32
N PHE A 177 -2.63 14.19 2.86
CA PHE A 177 -2.80 15.39 2.04
C PHE A 177 -1.64 15.61 1.07
N TYR A 178 -0.41 15.36 1.53
CA TYR A 178 0.77 15.38 0.67
C TYR A 178 0.64 14.42 -0.53
N ASN A 179 0.32 13.14 -0.31
CA ASN A 179 0.21 12.16 -1.41
C ASN A 179 -0.85 12.58 -2.44
N ARG A 180 -1.99 13.10 -1.96
CA ARG A 180 -3.05 13.60 -2.83
C ARG A 180 -2.60 14.80 -3.67
N ALA A 181 -1.82 15.71 -3.09
CA ALA A 181 -1.24 16.84 -3.81
C ALA A 181 -0.16 16.38 -4.81
N ALA A 182 0.78 15.53 -4.39
CA ALA A 182 1.93 15.10 -5.17
C ALA A 182 1.51 14.43 -6.49
N GLY A 183 0.54 13.51 -6.44
CA GLY A 183 0.12 12.70 -7.59
C GLY A 183 -0.86 13.36 -8.55
N ARG A 184 -1.31 14.60 -8.30
CA ARG A 184 -2.50 15.16 -8.98
C ARG A 184 -2.36 15.31 -10.50
N PHE A 185 -1.16 15.68 -10.97
CA PHE A 185 -0.90 15.99 -12.38
C PHE A 185 -0.08 14.93 -13.11
N ASP A 186 0.39 13.90 -12.42
CA ASP A 186 1.26 12.90 -13.03
C ASP A 186 0.51 12.02 -14.05
N THR A 187 -0.79 11.75 -13.82
CA THR A 187 -1.62 10.98 -14.77
C THR A 187 -1.74 11.59 -16.16
N ASN A 188 -1.57 12.92 -16.27
CA ASN A 188 -1.68 13.59 -17.58
C ASN A 188 -0.45 13.33 -18.45
N LYS A 189 0.66 12.89 -17.85
CA LYS A 189 1.91 12.56 -18.52
C LYS A 189 1.96 11.10 -18.99
N TYR A 190 1.00 10.28 -18.56
CA TYR A 190 0.99 8.85 -18.88
C TYR A 190 0.52 8.56 -20.31
N PRO A 191 1.01 7.47 -20.92
CA PRO A 191 0.41 6.89 -22.12
C PRO A 191 -1.08 6.61 -21.93
N MET A 192 -1.85 6.67 -23.03
CA MET A 192 -3.31 6.45 -22.98
C MET A 192 -3.69 5.07 -22.41
N LYS A 193 -2.87 4.03 -22.67
CA LYS A 193 -3.06 2.69 -22.12
C LYS A 193 -3.08 2.71 -20.58
N ASP A 194 -2.06 3.33 -19.98
CA ASP A 194 -1.91 3.35 -18.53
C ASP A 194 -2.97 4.23 -17.87
N ARG A 195 -3.38 5.32 -18.54
CA ARG A 195 -4.52 6.13 -18.09
C ARG A 195 -5.81 5.33 -18.07
N PHE A 196 -6.05 4.47 -19.07
CA PHE A 196 -7.22 3.60 -19.12
C PHE A 196 -7.18 2.51 -18.05
N LEU A 197 -6.01 1.86 -17.87
CA LEU A 197 -5.82 0.88 -16.80
C LEU A 197 -6.07 1.52 -15.42
N LEU A 198 -5.54 2.72 -15.19
CA LEU A 198 -5.74 3.46 -13.94
C LEU A 198 -7.22 3.82 -13.70
N LEU A 199 -8.01 4.09 -14.74
CA LEU A 199 -9.46 4.28 -14.55
C LEU A 199 -10.14 3.00 -14.02
N THR A 200 -9.70 1.84 -14.49
CA THR A 200 -10.20 0.55 -13.99
C THR A 200 -9.75 0.35 -12.55
N ASP A 201 -8.48 0.57 -12.26
CA ASP A 201 -7.91 0.48 -10.92
C ASP A 201 -8.69 1.34 -9.93
N ARG A 202 -8.90 2.64 -10.24
CA ARG A 202 -9.68 3.56 -9.40
C ARG A 202 -11.08 3.09 -9.07
N LEU A 203 -11.75 2.41 -10.00
CA LEU A 203 -13.08 1.84 -9.74
C LEU A 203 -13.02 0.63 -8.80
N LEU A 204 -11.97 -0.20 -8.92
CA LEU A 204 -11.73 -1.33 -8.02
C LEU A 204 -11.32 -0.85 -6.62
N GLU A 205 -10.42 0.13 -6.61
CA GLU A 205 -9.76 0.71 -5.44
C GLU A 205 -10.58 1.79 -4.73
N GLY A 206 -11.73 2.18 -5.28
CA GLY A 206 -12.59 3.22 -4.69
C GLY A 206 -11.91 4.59 -4.58
N TYR A 207 -10.99 4.92 -5.49
CA TYR A 207 -10.33 6.22 -5.55
C TYR A 207 -11.05 7.15 -6.51
N LYS A 208 -11.27 8.41 -6.09
CA LYS A 208 -11.83 9.44 -6.95
C LYS A 208 -10.92 10.65 -7.00
N PRO A 209 -10.32 10.97 -8.17
CA PRO A 209 -9.56 12.20 -8.31
C PRO A 209 -10.50 13.40 -8.18
N LEU A 210 -10.23 14.31 -7.23
CA LEU A 210 -11.04 15.51 -7.03
C LEU A 210 -10.44 16.71 -7.79
N PRO A 211 -11.23 17.75 -8.09
CA PRO A 211 -10.69 19.04 -8.52
C PRO A 211 -9.69 19.57 -7.48
N ILE A 212 -8.60 20.20 -7.91
CA ILE A 212 -7.56 20.68 -6.99
C ILE A 212 -8.07 21.68 -5.95
N ALA A 213 -9.06 22.49 -6.30
CA ALA A 213 -9.71 23.39 -5.36
C ALA A 213 -10.46 22.65 -4.24
N GLU A 214 -11.04 21.48 -4.56
CA GLU A 214 -11.71 20.63 -3.56
C GLU A 214 -10.70 19.89 -2.69
N GLU A 215 -9.62 19.37 -3.28
CA GLU A 215 -8.49 18.80 -2.54
C GLU A 215 -7.92 19.80 -1.53
N TYR A 216 -7.69 21.03 -1.98
CA TYR A 216 -7.15 22.08 -1.14
C TYR A 216 -8.14 22.51 -0.05
N ARG A 217 -9.44 22.62 -0.38
CA ARG A 217 -10.50 22.86 0.62
C ARG A 217 -10.50 21.77 1.70
N MET A 218 -10.41 20.50 1.31
CA MET A 218 -10.34 19.38 2.26
C MET A 218 -9.12 19.51 3.18
N TYR A 219 -7.96 19.86 2.64
CA TYR A 219 -6.76 20.12 3.43
C TYR A 219 -6.95 21.26 4.44
N LYS A 220 -7.48 22.42 4.00
CA LYS A 220 -7.73 23.56 4.90
C LYS A 220 -8.74 23.22 6.00
N ASN A 221 -9.69 22.34 5.71
CA ASN A 221 -10.72 21.90 6.65
C ASN A 221 -10.31 20.67 7.48
N ARG A 222 -9.15 20.07 7.22
CA ARG A 222 -8.72 18.82 7.89
C ARG A 222 -9.73 17.67 7.65
N ASP A 223 -10.32 17.63 6.45
CA ASP A 223 -11.29 16.62 6.01
C ASP A 223 -10.59 15.28 5.64
N PHE A 224 -9.88 14.68 6.60
CA PHE A 224 -9.21 13.38 6.43
C PHE A 224 -10.20 12.21 6.50
N GLY A 225 -10.01 11.23 5.61
CA GLY A 225 -10.78 9.99 5.61
C GLY A 225 -9.91 8.80 5.25
N VAL A 226 -10.10 7.70 6.00
CA VAL A 226 -9.44 6.41 5.75
C VAL A 226 -9.74 5.93 4.32
N PHE A 227 -11.01 6.02 3.90
CA PHE A 227 -11.44 5.68 2.54
C PHE A 227 -12.19 6.83 1.89
N GLN A 228 -11.98 7.05 0.60
CA GLN A 228 -12.68 8.08 -0.18
C GLN A 228 -14.05 7.61 -0.67
N MET A 229 -14.11 6.37 -1.17
CA MET A 229 -15.33 5.74 -1.62
C MET A 229 -15.41 4.32 -1.08
N LYS A 230 -16.64 3.86 -0.86
CA LYS A 230 -16.91 2.46 -0.55
C LYS A 230 -16.57 1.60 -1.76
N SER A 231 -15.93 0.45 -1.52
CA SER A 231 -15.69 -0.51 -2.59
C SER A 231 -16.98 -0.96 -3.28
N VAL A 232 -16.90 -1.25 -4.58
CA VAL A 232 -17.98 -1.96 -5.29
C VAL A 232 -18.06 -3.44 -4.89
N TYR A 233 -17.01 -3.99 -4.23
CA TYR A 233 -16.96 -5.38 -3.78
C TYR A 233 -17.34 -5.54 -2.31
N LYS A 234 -18.21 -6.52 -2.02
CA LYS A 234 -18.71 -6.76 -0.66
C LYS A 234 -17.57 -7.06 0.33
N GLY A 235 -16.66 -7.97 0.00
CA GLY A 235 -15.54 -8.34 0.88
C GLY A 235 -14.70 -7.14 1.29
N TYR A 236 -14.36 -6.27 0.34
CA TYR A 236 -13.66 -5.03 0.65
C TYR A 236 -14.50 -4.06 1.46
N ARG A 237 -15.81 -3.90 1.20
CA ARG A 237 -16.65 -3.02 2.03
C ARG A 237 -16.72 -3.47 3.48
N ASP A 238 -16.78 -4.78 3.71
CA ASP A 238 -16.83 -5.34 5.06
C ASP A 238 -15.49 -5.08 5.78
N ALA A 239 -14.37 -5.29 5.09
CA ALA A 239 -13.02 -4.96 5.56
C ALA A 239 -12.83 -3.46 5.84
N GLU A 240 -13.20 -2.59 4.91
CA GLU A 240 -13.14 -1.13 5.02
C GLU A 240 -13.86 -0.61 6.27
N LYS A 241 -15.04 -1.17 6.56
CA LYS A 241 -15.85 -0.74 7.70
C LYS A 241 -15.15 -1.03 9.03
N ILE A 242 -14.64 -2.23 9.21
CA ILE A 242 -13.95 -2.64 10.43
C ILE A 242 -12.64 -1.88 10.56
N PHE A 243 -11.86 -1.83 9.49
CA PHE A 243 -10.58 -1.13 9.47
C PHE A 243 -10.71 0.36 9.81
N ALA A 244 -11.68 1.07 9.21
CA ALA A 244 -11.90 2.48 9.49
C ALA A 244 -12.47 2.73 10.91
N LYS A 245 -13.27 1.80 11.44
CA LYS A 245 -13.79 1.88 12.81
C LYS A 245 -12.64 1.76 13.81
N ASP A 246 -11.80 0.74 13.64
CA ASP A 246 -10.72 0.43 14.58
C ASP A 246 -9.57 1.43 14.47
N PHE A 247 -9.38 2.08 13.31
CA PHE A 247 -8.45 3.20 13.16
C PHE A 247 -8.88 4.43 13.98
N LYS A 248 -10.18 4.58 14.25
CA LYS A 248 -10.76 5.71 15.00
C LYS A 248 -11.10 5.34 16.45
N ALA A 249 -10.70 4.17 16.91
CA ALA A 249 -11.01 3.68 18.24
C ALA A 249 -10.33 4.56 19.31
N THR A 250 -11.11 5.12 20.23
CA THR A 250 -10.56 5.96 21.32
C THR A 250 -10.31 5.18 22.60
N ASP A 251 -10.82 3.95 22.69
CA ASP A 251 -10.68 3.07 23.83
C ASP A 251 -9.32 2.38 23.87
N GLU A 252 -8.81 1.95 22.73
CA GLU A 252 -7.55 1.22 22.57
C GLU A 252 -6.89 1.55 21.23
N LEU A 253 -5.56 1.54 21.19
CA LEU A 253 -4.82 1.48 19.93
C LEU A 253 -5.02 0.08 19.32
N LYS A 254 -5.91 -0.04 18.33
CA LYS A 254 -6.19 -1.31 17.61
C LYS A 254 -5.24 -1.59 16.45
N GLN A 255 -4.66 -0.53 15.90
CA GLN A 255 -3.77 -0.57 14.75
C GLN A 255 -2.89 0.69 14.70
N LEU A 256 -1.71 0.59 14.08
CA LEU A 256 -0.74 1.67 13.95
C LEU A 256 -0.30 1.81 12.49
N TRP A 257 -0.71 2.89 11.83
CA TRP A 257 -0.22 3.21 10.48
C TRP A 257 1.14 3.89 10.52
N ILE A 258 2.07 3.45 9.68
CA ILE A 258 3.39 4.05 9.51
C ILE A 258 3.48 4.59 8.09
N PRO A 259 3.20 5.89 7.88
CA PRO A 259 3.52 6.54 6.63
C PRO A 259 5.02 6.44 6.37
N THR A 260 5.43 6.01 5.17
CA THR A 260 6.85 5.82 4.84
C THR A 260 7.14 6.06 3.37
N ASN A 261 8.26 6.72 3.09
CA ASN A 261 8.82 6.90 1.76
C ASN A 261 9.87 5.84 1.39
N ALA A 262 10.08 4.85 2.26
CA ALA A 262 10.99 3.75 1.99
C ALA A 262 10.42 2.86 0.87
N ALA A 263 11.23 2.55 -0.14
CA ALA A 263 10.88 1.59 -1.19
C ALA A 263 10.98 0.16 -0.64
N LEU A 264 9.91 -0.30 0.00
CA LEU A 264 9.87 -1.58 0.70
C LEU A 264 9.84 -2.76 -0.28
N GLY A 265 10.68 -3.75 -0.02
CA GLY A 265 10.65 -5.03 -0.72
C GLY A 265 9.63 -5.99 -0.12
N ASN A 266 9.32 -7.05 -0.87
CA ASN A 266 8.40 -8.12 -0.44
C ASN A 266 8.74 -8.66 0.96
N SER A 267 10.01 -8.78 1.32
CA SER A 267 10.44 -9.31 2.62
C SER A 267 10.01 -8.44 3.80
N VAL A 268 10.04 -7.10 3.71
CA VAL A 268 9.50 -6.22 4.77
C VAL A 268 8.00 -6.43 4.87
N LEU A 269 7.33 -6.36 3.72
CA LEU A 269 5.89 -6.48 3.64
C LEU A 269 5.45 -7.78 4.30
N MET A 270 6.00 -8.93 3.86
CA MET A 270 5.70 -10.26 4.40
C MET A 270 5.86 -10.34 5.92
N ARG A 271 6.91 -9.72 6.47
CA ARG A 271 7.19 -9.77 7.90
C ARG A 271 6.20 -8.94 8.73
N LEU A 272 5.82 -7.77 8.24
CA LEU A 272 4.93 -6.88 8.98
C LEU A 272 3.44 -7.21 8.81
N MET A 273 3.06 -8.04 7.82
CA MET A 273 1.65 -8.39 7.59
C MET A 273 0.94 -9.02 8.79
N ASN A 274 1.71 -9.66 9.66
CA ASN A 274 1.14 -10.36 10.81
C ASN A 274 0.95 -9.45 12.02
N THR A 275 1.38 -8.19 11.93
CA THR A 275 1.38 -7.24 13.04
C THR A 275 0.15 -6.33 12.97
N LYS A 276 -0.12 -5.60 14.07
CA LYS A 276 -1.10 -4.50 14.09
C LYS A 276 -0.51 -3.21 13.46
N ILE A 277 0.58 -3.32 12.69
CA ILE A 277 1.31 -2.20 12.08
C ILE A 277 1.09 -2.23 10.57
N HIS A 278 0.61 -1.13 10.02
CA HIS A 278 0.26 -0.99 8.61
C HIS A 278 1.16 0.05 7.96
N LEU A 279 1.94 -0.36 6.97
CA LEU A 279 2.80 0.56 6.22
C LEU A 279 1.96 1.22 5.13
N VAL A 280 2.05 2.55 5.02
CA VAL A 280 1.33 3.30 3.98
C VAL A 280 2.33 4.13 3.19
N GLY A 281 2.42 3.87 1.89
CA GLY A 281 3.38 4.49 1.01
C GLY A 281 3.19 6.00 0.86
N VAL A 282 4.28 6.73 1.05
CA VAL A 282 4.40 8.16 0.78
C VAL A 282 5.38 8.35 -0.35
N THR A 283 4.92 8.91 -1.47
CA THR A 283 5.77 9.02 -2.67
C THR A 283 5.56 10.34 -3.39
N ASP A 284 6.64 10.82 -3.99
CA ASP A 284 6.68 12.00 -4.85
C ASP A 284 6.56 11.64 -6.34
N ALA A 285 6.60 10.34 -6.65
CA ALA A 285 6.66 9.81 -7.99
C ALA A 285 5.62 8.69 -8.22
N PRO A 286 5.20 8.48 -9.46
CA PRO A 286 4.40 7.31 -9.82
C PRO A 286 5.04 5.98 -9.42
N ILE A 287 4.24 5.09 -8.81
CA ILE A 287 4.64 3.74 -8.42
C ILE A 287 3.96 2.71 -9.30
N TRP A 288 4.79 1.83 -9.86
CA TRP A 288 4.38 0.70 -10.66
C TRP A 288 4.09 -0.50 -9.75
N ALA A 289 2.82 -0.85 -9.57
CA ALA A 289 2.36 -1.96 -8.72
C ALA A 289 1.13 -2.67 -9.34
N ASP A 290 1.07 -3.99 -9.26
CA ASP A 290 -0.02 -4.86 -9.79
C ASP A 290 -0.41 -4.63 -11.26
N GLY A 291 0.53 -4.14 -12.07
CA GLY A 291 0.27 -3.82 -13.46
C GLY A 291 -0.42 -2.47 -13.66
N TYR A 292 -0.39 -1.60 -12.65
CA TYR A 292 -0.83 -0.22 -12.74
C TYR A 292 0.31 0.73 -12.40
N ASN A 293 0.35 1.86 -13.10
CA ASN A 293 1.21 2.99 -12.76
C ASN A 293 0.41 3.99 -11.93
N ARG A 294 0.59 3.98 -10.61
CA ARG A 294 -0.23 4.73 -9.65
C ARG A 294 0.48 6.01 -9.24
N PRO A 295 -0.11 7.21 -9.49
CA PRO A 295 0.33 8.42 -8.81
C PRO A 295 0.21 8.30 -7.30
N ALA A 296 0.90 9.18 -6.57
CA ALA A 296 0.97 9.14 -5.10
C ALA A 296 -0.38 8.95 -4.38
N GLY A 297 -1.40 9.75 -4.70
CA GLY A 297 -2.72 9.62 -4.09
C GLY A 297 -3.45 8.31 -4.42
N ASP A 298 -3.24 7.76 -5.62
CA ASP A 298 -3.76 6.46 -6.02
C ASP A 298 -3.04 5.33 -5.27
N PHE A 299 -1.72 5.44 -5.13
CA PHE A 299 -0.88 4.47 -4.42
C PHE A 299 -1.19 4.44 -2.91
N TRP A 300 -1.42 5.59 -2.28
CA TRP A 300 -1.87 5.66 -0.89
C TRP A 300 -3.17 4.87 -0.67
N MET A 301 -4.18 5.10 -1.53
CA MET A 301 -5.46 4.41 -1.37
C MET A 301 -5.38 2.92 -1.64
N HIS A 302 -4.51 2.53 -2.56
CA HIS A 302 -4.17 1.15 -2.84
C HIS A 302 -3.59 0.44 -1.61
N ASP A 303 -2.56 1.03 -0.98
CA ASP A 303 -1.94 0.47 0.23
C ASP A 303 -2.97 0.35 1.36
N VAL A 304 -3.74 1.42 1.63
CA VAL A 304 -4.77 1.41 2.67
C VAL A 304 -5.81 0.31 2.43
N ARG A 305 -6.17 0.05 1.17
CA ARG A 305 -7.11 -1.04 0.85
C ARG A 305 -6.51 -2.41 1.12
N HIS A 306 -5.27 -2.65 0.70
CA HIS A 306 -4.59 -3.92 0.95
C HIS A 306 -4.44 -4.18 2.45
N GLU A 307 -4.00 -3.17 3.19
CA GLU A 307 -3.88 -3.26 4.64
C GLU A 307 -5.23 -3.52 5.32
N SER A 308 -6.31 -2.91 4.83
CA SER A 308 -7.65 -3.17 5.35
C SER A 308 -8.12 -4.62 5.15
N PHE A 309 -7.82 -5.21 4.00
CA PHE A 309 -8.21 -6.58 3.70
C PHE A 309 -7.37 -7.58 4.49
N LYS A 310 -6.05 -7.33 4.61
CA LYS A 310 -5.15 -8.12 5.47
C LYS A 310 -5.62 -8.10 6.92
N TYR A 311 -5.93 -6.92 7.45
CA TYR A 311 -6.43 -6.74 8.80
C TYR A 311 -7.73 -7.52 9.02
N TYR A 312 -8.69 -7.40 8.10
CA TYR A 312 -9.97 -8.08 8.18
C TYR A 312 -9.83 -9.62 8.18
N GLU A 313 -8.97 -10.16 7.32
CA GLU A 313 -8.73 -11.61 7.26
C GLU A 313 -8.06 -12.13 8.54
N ALA A 314 -7.14 -11.36 9.14
CA ALA A 314 -6.54 -11.69 10.42
C ALA A 314 -7.58 -11.68 11.55
N GLN A 315 -8.43 -10.65 11.64
CA GLN A 315 -9.51 -10.57 12.62
C GLN A 315 -10.47 -11.76 12.50
N ASN A 316 -10.91 -12.09 11.27
CA ASN A 316 -11.77 -13.25 11.05
C ASN A 316 -11.13 -14.56 11.51
N TYR A 317 -9.82 -14.73 11.33
CA TYR A 317 -9.11 -15.92 11.80
C TYR A 317 -9.06 -15.99 13.34
N ILE A 318 -8.75 -14.85 13.99
CA ILE A 318 -8.74 -14.71 15.45
C ILE A 318 -10.12 -15.05 16.03
N GLU A 319 -11.18 -14.44 15.50
CA GLU A 319 -12.56 -14.63 15.94
C GLU A 319 -13.03 -16.08 15.75
N LYS A 320 -12.80 -16.64 14.55
CA LYS A 320 -13.20 -18.02 14.22
C LYS A 320 -12.56 -19.04 15.16
N ASN A 321 -11.31 -18.82 15.54
CA ASN A 321 -10.55 -19.74 16.38
C ASN A 321 -10.59 -19.40 17.88
N GLN A 322 -11.23 -18.27 18.23
CA GLN A 322 -11.35 -17.74 19.60
C GLN A 322 -9.97 -17.49 20.24
N LEU A 323 -9.07 -16.84 19.51
CA LEU A 323 -7.72 -16.58 19.97
C LEU A 323 -7.66 -15.30 20.84
N SER A 324 -6.99 -15.37 21.99
CA SER A 324 -6.51 -14.19 22.71
C SER A 324 -5.30 -13.57 22.02
N ASP A 325 -4.94 -12.33 22.36
CA ASP A 325 -3.75 -11.66 21.81
C ASP A 325 -2.48 -12.51 22.02
N ALA A 326 -2.28 -13.07 23.22
CA ALA A 326 -1.11 -13.90 23.53
C ALA A 326 -1.10 -15.23 22.74
N GLN A 327 -2.26 -15.81 22.45
CA GLN A 327 -2.37 -17.01 21.61
C GLN A 327 -2.06 -16.67 20.14
N PHE A 328 -2.57 -15.54 19.67
CA PHE A 328 -2.26 -15.06 18.33
C PHE A 328 -0.78 -14.70 18.18
N ASP A 329 -0.14 -14.12 19.20
CA ASP A 329 1.30 -13.87 19.23
C ASP A 329 2.14 -15.14 19.05
N ARG A 330 1.73 -16.25 19.68
CA ARG A 330 2.37 -17.56 19.45
C ARG A 330 2.18 -18.04 18.01
N MET A 331 0.97 -17.88 17.46
CA MET A 331 0.71 -18.21 16.06
C MET A 331 1.59 -17.38 15.10
N LYS A 332 1.77 -16.08 15.37
CA LYS A 332 2.66 -15.22 14.57
C LYS A 332 4.10 -15.72 14.56
N SER A 333 4.64 -16.15 15.71
CA SER A 333 5.97 -16.76 15.76
C SER A 333 6.07 -18.00 14.85
N LYS A 334 5.02 -18.83 14.84
CA LYS A 334 4.99 -20.02 13.98
C LYS A 334 4.88 -19.66 12.50
N MET A 335 4.19 -18.57 12.17
CA MET A 335 4.12 -18.04 10.81
C MET A 335 5.48 -17.53 10.30
N ASP A 336 6.28 -16.91 11.17
CA ASP A 336 7.65 -16.49 10.84
C ASP A 336 8.54 -17.71 10.55
N ASP A 337 8.42 -18.78 11.35
CA ASP A 337 9.12 -20.05 11.10
C ASP A 337 8.73 -20.64 9.73
N TRP A 338 7.43 -20.69 9.43
CA TRP A 338 6.96 -21.19 8.14
C TRP A 338 7.41 -20.33 6.97
N LEU A 339 7.52 -19.01 7.14
CA LEU A 339 8.08 -18.13 6.12
C LEU A 339 9.55 -18.47 5.84
N VAL A 340 10.35 -18.68 6.89
CA VAL A 340 11.76 -19.11 6.75
C VAL A 340 11.87 -20.47 6.03
N GLU A 341 11.06 -21.44 6.45
CA GLU A 341 11.02 -22.76 5.81
C GLU A 341 10.60 -22.67 4.33
N LEU A 342 9.54 -21.90 4.03
CA LEU A 342 9.04 -21.69 2.67
C LEU A 342 10.13 -21.11 1.78
N ASN A 343 10.82 -20.09 2.28
CA ASN A 343 11.92 -19.42 1.60
C ASN A 343 13.09 -20.39 1.32
N SER A 344 13.43 -21.25 2.28
CA SER A 344 14.44 -22.31 2.12
C SER A 344 14.04 -23.34 1.07
N GLU A 345 12.79 -23.80 1.07
CA GLU A 345 12.30 -24.77 0.08
C GLU A 345 12.23 -24.19 -1.34
N ILE A 346 11.85 -22.91 -1.49
CA ILE A 346 11.89 -22.20 -2.79
C ILE A 346 13.32 -22.10 -3.32
N ALA A 347 14.30 -21.86 -2.43
CA ALA A 347 15.69 -21.74 -2.84
C ALA A 347 16.19 -23.01 -3.54
N LYS A 348 15.68 -24.18 -3.13
CA LYS A 348 16.00 -25.52 -3.68
C LYS A 348 15.34 -25.83 -5.02
N ILE A 349 14.40 -25.01 -5.52
CA ILE A 349 13.76 -25.23 -6.82
C ILE A 349 14.78 -24.92 -7.94
N GLU A 350 15.22 -25.96 -8.66
CA GLU A 350 16.18 -25.85 -9.76
C GLU A 350 15.55 -25.25 -11.04
N ASP A 351 14.30 -25.59 -11.34
CA ASP A 351 13.57 -25.05 -12.49
C ASP A 351 13.27 -23.55 -12.27
N VAL A 352 14.02 -22.69 -12.97
CA VAL A 352 13.93 -21.23 -12.87
C VAL A 352 12.51 -20.73 -13.16
N ASN A 353 11.80 -21.32 -14.13
CA ASN A 353 10.44 -20.88 -14.48
C ASN A 353 9.45 -21.27 -13.38
N LEU A 354 9.58 -22.47 -12.81
CA LEU A 354 8.79 -22.89 -11.66
C LEU A 354 9.08 -22.01 -10.43
N LYS A 355 10.36 -21.75 -10.14
CA LYS A 355 10.77 -20.91 -9.00
C LYS A 355 10.14 -19.52 -9.07
N LYS A 356 10.18 -18.89 -10.25
CA LYS A 356 9.56 -17.56 -10.48
C LYS A 356 8.03 -17.64 -10.39
N ALA A 357 7.40 -18.71 -10.88
CA ALA A 357 5.96 -18.91 -10.75
C ALA A 357 5.51 -19.13 -9.30
N VAL A 358 6.28 -19.88 -8.50
CA VAL A 358 6.05 -20.04 -7.05
C VAL A 358 6.18 -18.69 -6.35
N SER A 359 7.24 -17.94 -6.66
CA SER A 359 7.47 -16.60 -6.09
C SER A 359 6.32 -15.64 -6.39
N LEU A 360 5.83 -15.63 -7.63
CA LEU A 360 4.69 -14.80 -8.03
C LEU A 360 3.39 -15.25 -7.36
N THR A 361 3.17 -16.57 -7.22
CA THR A 361 1.97 -17.10 -6.56
C THR A 361 1.95 -16.73 -5.09
N ILE A 362 3.09 -16.86 -4.40
CA ILE A 362 3.25 -16.39 -3.02
C ILE A 362 2.96 -14.90 -2.94
N PHE A 363 3.63 -14.08 -3.75
CA PHE A 363 3.37 -12.64 -3.77
C PHE A 363 1.88 -12.34 -3.90
N ASN A 364 1.20 -12.91 -4.90
CA ASN A 364 -0.23 -12.69 -5.13
C ASN A 364 -1.10 -13.08 -3.93
N PHE A 365 -0.82 -14.23 -3.29
CA PHE A 365 -1.57 -14.62 -2.10
C PHE A 365 -1.35 -13.63 -0.95
N HIS A 366 -0.10 -13.26 -0.66
CA HIS A 366 0.24 -12.41 0.48
C HIS A 366 -0.14 -10.94 0.28
N HIS A 367 -0.05 -10.48 -0.95
CA HIS A 367 -0.40 -9.14 -1.37
C HIS A 367 -1.91 -8.94 -1.41
N ASP A 368 -2.65 -9.74 -2.19
CA ASP A 368 -4.07 -9.51 -2.47
C ASP A 368 -5.01 -10.30 -1.55
N ALA A 369 -4.63 -11.54 -1.22
CA ALA A 369 -5.51 -12.41 -0.45
C ALA A 369 -5.33 -12.23 1.06
N GLY A 370 -4.28 -11.54 1.50
CA GLY A 370 -3.94 -11.29 2.90
C GLY A 370 -3.59 -12.54 3.70
N PHE A 371 -3.04 -12.34 4.91
CA PHE A 371 -2.68 -13.35 5.93
C PHE A 371 -2.40 -14.81 5.47
N PRO A 372 -1.55 -15.12 4.48
CA PRO A 372 -1.49 -16.45 3.87
C PRO A 372 -0.28 -17.28 4.31
N LEU A 373 0.34 -16.92 5.42
CA LEU A 373 1.27 -17.80 6.11
C LEU A 373 0.54 -18.77 7.05
N ILE A 374 -0.79 -18.82 7.02
CA ILE A 374 -1.58 -19.85 7.70
C ILE A 374 -1.93 -20.96 6.70
N PRO A 375 -1.56 -22.23 6.95
CA PRO A 375 -1.83 -23.36 6.07
C PRO A 375 -3.30 -23.49 5.65
N THR A 376 -4.25 -23.49 6.60
CA THR A 376 -5.68 -23.66 6.29
C THR A 376 -6.26 -22.50 5.47
N MET A 377 -5.79 -21.27 5.70
CA MET A 377 -6.21 -20.10 4.92
C MET A 377 -5.69 -20.18 3.49
N PHE A 378 -4.45 -20.63 3.29
CA PHE A 378 -3.89 -20.82 1.95
C PHE A 378 -4.68 -21.87 1.17
N LEU A 379 -4.90 -23.04 1.76
CA LEU A 379 -5.50 -24.20 1.10
C LEU A 379 -6.96 -23.99 0.69
N THR A 380 -7.68 -23.09 1.35
CA THR A 380 -9.10 -22.80 1.08
C THR A 380 -9.32 -21.63 0.13
N LYS A 381 -8.31 -20.77 -0.06
CA LYS A 381 -8.42 -19.59 -0.92
C LYS A 381 -8.22 -19.95 -2.39
N LYS A 382 -8.96 -19.25 -3.26
CA LYS A 382 -8.83 -19.41 -4.71
C LYS A 382 -7.56 -18.71 -5.18
N ASN A 383 -6.71 -19.43 -5.89
CA ASN A 383 -5.55 -18.85 -6.55
C ASN A 383 -5.98 -17.93 -7.71
N THR A 384 -5.67 -16.64 -7.60
CA THR A 384 -5.94 -15.59 -8.60
C THR A 384 -4.70 -15.17 -9.39
N THR A 385 -3.55 -15.82 -9.18
CA THR A 385 -2.25 -15.40 -9.75
C THR A 385 -2.25 -15.32 -11.27
N LYS A 386 -3.08 -16.13 -11.96
CA LYS A 386 -3.26 -16.02 -13.41
C LYS A 386 -3.77 -14.64 -13.83
N ASN A 387 -4.65 -14.02 -13.04
CA ASN A 387 -5.15 -12.67 -13.31
C ASN A 387 -4.04 -11.63 -13.13
N LEU A 388 -3.28 -11.70 -12.04
CA LEU A 388 -2.15 -10.79 -11.80
C LEU A 388 -1.10 -10.92 -12.90
N TYR A 389 -0.76 -12.15 -13.31
CA TYR A 389 0.15 -12.38 -14.43
C TYR A 389 -0.36 -11.74 -15.72
N THR A 390 -1.66 -11.92 -16.05
CA THR A 390 -2.26 -11.26 -17.21
C THR A 390 -2.16 -9.73 -17.09
N MET A 391 -2.40 -9.17 -15.91
CA MET A 391 -2.32 -7.72 -15.68
C MET A 391 -0.89 -7.20 -15.92
N TYR A 392 0.13 -7.92 -15.44
CA TYR A 392 1.52 -7.57 -15.71
C TYR A 392 1.90 -7.65 -17.19
N VAL A 393 1.45 -8.68 -17.91
CA VAL A 393 1.70 -8.78 -19.35
C VAL A 393 1.01 -7.62 -20.09
N VAL A 394 -0.26 -7.35 -19.76
CA VAL A 394 -1.03 -6.27 -20.38
C VAL A 394 -0.43 -4.90 -20.09
N SER A 395 0.03 -4.66 -18.87
CA SER A 395 0.63 -3.39 -18.48
C SER A 395 2.03 -3.20 -19.06
N GLY A 396 2.72 -4.28 -19.46
CA GLY A 396 4.10 -4.23 -19.91
C GLY A 396 5.10 -4.25 -18.74
N HIS A 397 4.68 -4.72 -17.56
CA HIS A 397 5.55 -4.97 -16.41
C HIS A 397 6.54 -6.14 -16.58
N GLY A 398 6.57 -6.74 -17.76
CA GLY A 398 7.46 -7.85 -18.10
C GLY A 398 6.79 -9.22 -17.98
N THR A 399 7.42 -10.21 -18.62
CA THR A 399 7.05 -11.62 -18.54
C THR A 399 7.94 -12.31 -17.50
N TYR A 400 7.33 -12.86 -16.46
CA TYR A 400 8.08 -13.43 -15.35
C TYR A 400 8.74 -14.78 -15.71
N PHE A 401 8.14 -15.57 -16.59
CA PHE A 401 8.61 -16.92 -16.93
C PHE A 401 7.87 -17.45 -18.16
N GLU A 402 8.44 -18.48 -18.79
CA GLU A 402 7.88 -19.16 -19.96
C GLU A 402 6.69 -20.07 -19.58
N ASN A 403 5.87 -20.45 -20.57
CA ASN A 403 4.72 -21.35 -20.39
C ASN A 403 3.86 -21.03 -19.15
N PRO A 404 3.35 -19.79 -19.02
CA PRO A 404 2.94 -19.26 -17.73
C PRO A 404 1.81 -20.03 -17.09
N TRP A 405 0.84 -20.50 -17.87
CA TRP A 405 -0.28 -21.27 -17.32
C TRP A 405 0.15 -22.60 -16.73
N LYS A 406 1.02 -23.33 -17.44
CA LYS A 406 1.59 -24.59 -16.95
C LYS A 406 2.41 -24.37 -15.67
N ASN A 407 3.25 -23.34 -15.65
CA ASN A 407 4.11 -23.07 -14.49
C ASN A 407 3.34 -22.52 -13.29
N LEU A 408 2.27 -21.74 -13.50
CA LEU A 408 1.38 -21.31 -12.42
C LEU A 408 0.57 -22.48 -11.83
N ASP A 409 0.13 -23.44 -12.66
CA ASP A 409 -0.55 -24.64 -12.17
C ASP A 409 0.41 -25.54 -11.37
N ARG A 410 1.67 -25.68 -11.84
CA ARG A 410 2.73 -26.37 -11.07
C ARG A 410 3.06 -25.66 -9.77
N ALA A 411 3.12 -24.33 -9.77
CA ALA A 411 3.38 -23.53 -8.58
C ALA A 411 2.26 -23.68 -7.54
N ASP A 412 0.99 -23.67 -7.96
CA ASP A 412 -0.16 -23.90 -7.09
C ASP A 412 -0.10 -25.29 -6.44
N ALA A 413 0.20 -26.33 -7.22
CA ALA A 413 0.35 -27.70 -6.72
C ALA A 413 1.51 -27.81 -5.73
N TRP A 414 2.66 -27.21 -6.04
CA TRP A 414 3.84 -27.19 -5.17
C TRP A 414 3.52 -26.53 -3.83
N LEU A 415 2.85 -25.37 -3.85
CA LEU A 415 2.47 -24.66 -2.62
C LEU A 415 1.42 -25.41 -1.80
N LYS A 416 0.45 -26.09 -2.45
CA LYS A 416 -0.53 -26.93 -1.74
C LYS A 416 0.13 -28.11 -1.04
N ASP A 417 1.14 -28.74 -1.66
CA ASP A 417 1.92 -29.79 -1.00
C ASP A 417 2.72 -29.23 0.19
N PHE A 418 3.38 -28.08 0.00
CA PHE A 418 4.11 -27.40 1.07
C PHE A 418 3.19 -27.09 2.27
N TRP A 419 2.05 -26.43 2.04
CA TRP A 419 1.14 -26.04 3.12
C TRP A 419 0.35 -27.21 3.69
N GLY A 420 0.01 -28.21 2.88
CA GLY A 420 -0.70 -29.41 3.33
C GLY A 420 0.04 -30.15 4.45
N LYS A 421 1.38 -30.21 4.35
CA LYS A 421 2.26 -30.83 5.36
C LYS A 421 2.32 -30.06 6.69
N ARG A 422 1.76 -28.84 6.76
CA ARG A 422 1.84 -27.95 7.93
C ARG A 422 0.50 -27.74 8.63
N VAL A 423 -0.58 -28.34 8.12
CA VAL A 423 -1.92 -28.24 8.74
C VAL A 423 -1.93 -28.83 10.16
N GLU A 424 -1.23 -29.94 10.38
CA GLU A 424 -1.11 -30.52 11.74
C GLU A 424 -0.36 -29.58 12.69
N GLN A 425 0.71 -28.93 12.23
CA GLN A 425 1.45 -27.94 13.02
C GLN A 425 0.59 -26.72 13.37
N GLU A 426 -0.30 -26.29 12.45
CA GLU A 426 -1.29 -25.23 12.75
C GLU A 426 -2.24 -25.68 13.86
N ASN A 427 -2.80 -26.89 13.75
CA ASN A 427 -3.72 -27.43 14.76
C ASN A 427 -3.04 -27.58 16.12
N GLU A 428 -1.79 -28.07 16.16
CA GLU A 428 -1.00 -28.15 17.39
C GLU A 428 -0.78 -26.76 18.01
N ALA A 429 -0.44 -25.75 17.20
CA ALA A 429 -0.29 -24.37 17.69
C ALA A 429 -1.62 -23.81 18.23
N LEU A 430 -2.75 -24.14 17.61
CA LEU A 430 -4.09 -23.76 18.07
C LEU A 430 -4.51 -24.49 19.36
N ASP A 431 -4.22 -25.77 19.48
CA ASP A 431 -4.57 -26.58 20.65
C ASP A 431 -3.69 -26.24 21.87
N LEU A 432 -2.39 -26.00 21.64
CA LEU A 432 -1.49 -25.42 22.65
C LEU A 432 -1.94 -24.03 23.07
N ALA A 433 -2.42 -23.22 22.11
CA ALA A 433 -3.02 -21.94 22.42
C ALA A 433 -4.21 -22.12 23.38
N ARG A 434 -5.16 -23.00 23.07
CA ARG A 434 -6.40 -23.22 23.85
C ARG A 434 -6.20 -23.88 25.22
N SER A 435 -5.21 -24.76 25.35
CA SER A 435 -4.97 -25.54 26.58
C SER A 435 -4.31 -24.74 27.72
N HIS A 436 -3.80 -23.54 27.45
CA HIS A 436 -3.16 -22.66 28.45
C HIS A 436 -4.06 -21.46 28.82
N ASN A 437 -5.32 -21.74 29.16
CA ASN A 437 -6.18 -20.80 29.91
C ASN A 437 -6.02 -21.08 31.41
N PRO A 438 -5.42 -20.17 32.22
CA PRO A 438 -5.79 -20.05 33.62
C PRO A 438 -7.24 -19.55 33.76
#